data_AF-K2N5X8-F1
#
_entry.id   AF-K2N5X8-F1
#
_cell.length_a   1.000
_cell.length_b   1.000
_cell.length_c   1.000
_cell.angle_alpha   90.00
_cell.angle_beta   90.00
_cell.angle_gamma   90.00
#
_symmetry.space_group_name_H-M   'P 1'
#
loop_
_entity.id
_entity.type
_entity.pdbx_description
1 polymer ?
#
loop_
_entity_poly.entity_id
_entity_poly.type
_entity_poly.pdbx_seq_one_letter_code
_entity_poly.pdbx_strand_id
1 'polypeptide(L)'
;MTACEKNGEAVNGSSPTSPEAHVAASHITLVYGATHEKPAHRSSFSPMRPLAAEPPEKKAIDPRSSLSGRPPRAPSTSMPTHSLSKTVGNGDNRAVLVSLENFEHVPGIKGVLNSPRSLKACKMEDVLPADLLQRNLTDFMGQGVPEELAQLRYTVFEKRRKDRLERVCRAREQLLAEEKKVEELDGGVREPKTPQETTAGARREAGDANSPPRRQMSMSNHHGGNSRSSSLFWRQGRSPSKASSSRHRKSLWHKPESRSASMGSMLIYSRAITEHRSPSEKELAMLERIEEREQRSAEAKQRAELEEKHREQELIHKQLDKMRKIVNNMIQKEITRTAAINLRRMKWEEQMMRIRELKRRDDEARVSQLSARENRASKHQGNGAFRASTPGCYRKERGDSLRSAKTSSS
;
A
#
# COMPACT_ATOMS: atom_id res chain seq x y z
N MET A 1 -6.65 74.23 -21.35
CA MET A 1 -6.59 75.18 -20.22
C MET A 1 -7.74 74.83 -19.28
N THR A 2 -7.44 74.77 -17.96
CA THR A 2 -8.34 74.67 -16.77
C THR A 2 -9.25 73.44 -16.67
N ALA A 3 -9.42 72.71 -15.56
CA ALA A 3 -8.75 72.58 -14.26
C ALA A 3 -9.27 71.24 -13.67
N CYS A 4 -8.41 70.31 -13.25
CA CYS A 4 -8.26 69.87 -11.87
C CYS A 4 -9.50 69.98 -10.96
N GLU A 5 -10.22 68.87 -10.76
CA GLU A 5 -10.89 68.57 -9.49
C GLU A 5 -10.59 67.15 -9.04
N LYS A 6 -9.90 67.07 -7.89
CA LYS A 6 -9.65 65.87 -7.09
C LYS A 6 -10.83 65.73 -6.13
N ASN A 7 -11.52 64.60 -6.15
CA ASN A 7 -12.31 64.15 -4.99
C ASN A 7 -11.91 62.72 -4.66
N GLY A 8 -11.21 62.59 -3.54
CA GLY A 8 -10.94 61.31 -2.90
C GLY A 8 -12.07 61.00 -1.93
N GLU A 9 -12.76 59.90 -2.17
CA GLU A 9 -13.63 59.28 -1.17
C GLU A 9 -12.84 58.18 -0.46
N ALA A 10 -12.55 58.44 0.80
CA ALA A 10 -12.08 57.45 1.75
C ALA A 10 -13.23 56.49 2.09
N VAL A 11 -13.19 55.28 1.57
CA VAL A 11 -14.09 54.20 1.98
C VAL A 11 -13.57 53.64 3.30
N ASN A 12 -14.26 53.99 4.39
CA ASN A 12 -14.07 53.43 5.72
C ASN A 12 -14.33 51.92 5.71
N GLY A 13 -13.25 51.13 5.78
CA GLY A 13 -13.29 49.70 6.01
C GLY A 13 -13.82 49.40 7.42
N SER A 14 -15.13 49.17 7.51
CA SER A 14 -15.79 48.68 8.71
C SER A 14 -15.67 47.15 8.72
N SER A 15 -14.76 46.62 9.54
CA SER A 15 -14.64 45.19 9.80
C SER A 15 -15.94 44.66 10.42
N PRO A 16 -16.54 43.56 9.91
CA PRO A 16 -17.62 42.91 10.63
C PRO A 16 -17.04 42.17 11.85
N THR A 17 -17.38 42.67 13.03
CA THR A 17 -17.25 41.99 14.31
C THR A 17 -18.02 40.66 14.28
N SER A 18 -17.27 39.56 14.40
CA SER A 18 -17.80 38.22 14.58
C SER A 18 -18.54 38.14 15.92
N PRO A 19 -19.81 37.67 15.99
CA PRO A 19 -20.44 37.44 17.27
C PRO A 19 -19.83 36.18 17.90
N GLU A 20 -19.17 36.37 19.04
CA GLU A 20 -18.86 35.31 20.01
C GLU A 20 -20.17 34.66 20.46
N ALA A 21 -20.47 33.49 19.88
CA ALA A 21 -21.48 32.59 20.43
C ALA A 21 -20.87 31.86 21.64
N HIS A 22 -21.06 32.43 22.82
CA HIS A 22 -20.97 31.69 24.08
C HIS A 22 -22.04 30.58 24.08
N VAL A 23 -21.65 29.36 23.71
CA VAL A 23 -22.48 28.18 23.92
C VAL A 23 -22.38 27.78 25.39
N ALA A 24 -23.43 28.14 26.13
CA ALA A 24 -23.64 27.66 27.49
C ALA A 24 -23.75 26.13 27.50
N ALA A 25 -22.93 25.49 28.32
CA ALA A 25 -23.06 24.08 28.65
C ALA A 25 -24.29 23.89 29.55
N SER A 26 -25.41 23.49 28.96
CA SER A 26 -26.59 23.05 29.69
C SER A 26 -27.10 21.71 29.15
N HIS A 27 -26.95 20.69 30.01
CA HIS A 27 -27.87 19.57 30.21
C HIS A 27 -28.58 19.00 28.97
N ILE A 28 -27.97 18.01 28.32
CA ILE A 28 -28.70 17.01 27.53
C ILE A 28 -28.93 15.78 28.42
N THR A 29 -30.05 15.79 29.12
CA THR A 29 -30.63 14.63 29.78
C THR A 29 -31.28 13.77 28.69
N LEU A 30 -30.58 12.76 28.20
CA LEU A 30 -31.12 11.82 27.21
C LEU A 30 -32.09 10.83 27.90
N VAL A 31 -33.37 11.18 27.83
CA VAL A 31 -34.50 10.26 28.01
C VAL A 31 -34.61 9.43 26.71
N TYR A 32 -34.10 8.19 26.73
CA TYR A 32 -34.43 7.20 25.71
C TYR A 32 -35.62 6.37 26.19
N GLY A 33 -36.81 6.77 25.74
CA GLY A 33 -38.03 5.97 25.81
C GLY A 33 -38.74 6.04 24.46
N ALA A 34 -38.59 5.01 23.63
CA ALA A 34 -39.51 4.68 22.53
C ALA A 34 -39.16 3.30 21.95
N THR A 35 -39.87 2.30 22.47
CA THR A 35 -40.38 1.08 21.82
C THR A 35 -39.94 0.79 20.38
N HIS A 36 -39.00 -0.15 20.23
CA HIS A 36 -38.84 -0.92 19.00
C HIS A 36 -39.88 -2.06 18.98
N GLU A 37 -40.94 -1.87 18.21
CA GLU A 37 -41.79 -2.97 17.75
C GLU A 37 -40.99 -3.87 16.79
N LYS A 38 -40.99 -5.18 17.07
CA LYS A 38 -40.39 -6.22 16.23
C LYS A 38 -41.41 -6.66 15.18
N PRO A 39 -41.13 -6.56 13.87
CA PRO A 39 -41.91 -7.32 12.89
C PRO A 39 -41.48 -8.79 12.95
N ALA A 40 -42.37 -9.61 13.50
CA ALA A 40 -42.29 -11.06 13.48
C ALA A 40 -42.54 -11.60 12.05
N HIS A 41 -41.50 -11.74 11.25
CA HIS A 41 -41.55 -12.60 10.06
C HIS A 41 -40.89 -13.94 10.35
N ARG A 42 -41.75 -14.91 10.69
CA ARG A 42 -41.49 -16.35 10.52
C ARG A 42 -41.15 -16.61 9.05
N SER A 43 -39.90 -16.93 8.76
CA SER A 43 -39.53 -17.72 7.59
C SER A 43 -38.71 -18.89 8.09
N SER A 44 -39.42 -20.00 8.33
CA SER A 44 -38.87 -21.32 8.58
C SER A 44 -38.22 -21.83 7.28
N PHE A 45 -36.95 -21.47 7.07
CA PHE A 45 -36.10 -22.18 6.12
C PHE A 45 -35.32 -23.23 6.88
N SER A 46 -35.76 -24.48 6.77
CA SER A 46 -35.04 -25.66 7.22
C SER A 46 -33.65 -25.71 6.56
N PRO A 47 -32.57 -25.85 7.32
CA PRO A 47 -31.26 -26.08 6.73
C PRO A 47 -31.23 -27.52 6.22
N MET A 48 -31.27 -27.69 4.89
CA MET A 48 -30.97 -28.95 4.25
C MET A 48 -29.55 -29.37 4.64
N ARG A 49 -29.48 -30.48 5.37
CA ARG A 49 -28.29 -31.21 5.79
C ARG A 49 -27.47 -31.56 4.53
N PRO A 50 -26.19 -31.15 4.40
CA PRO A 50 -25.36 -31.68 3.33
C PRO A 50 -25.11 -33.16 3.62
N LEU A 51 -25.55 -34.03 2.72
CA LEU A 51 -25.17 -35.45 2.71
C LEU A 51 -23.64 -35.53 2.61
N ALA A 52 -23.05 -36.21 3.60
CA ALA A 52 -21.65 -36.56 3.63
C ALA A 52 -21.33 -37.44 2.41
N ALA A 53 -20.63 -36.88 1.43
CA ALA A 53 -19.99 -37.65 0.39
C ALA A 53 -18.68 -38.21 0.95
N GLU A 54 -18.61 -39.52 1.05
CA GLU A 54 -17.42 -40.27 1.44
C GLU A 54 -16.22 -39.92 0.52
N PRO A 55 -15.03 -39.69 1.08
CA PRO A 55 -13.83 -39.49 0.28
C PRO A 55 -13.34 -40.84 -0.29
N PRO A 56 -13.03 -40.94 -1.60
CA PRO A 56 -12.45 -42.15 -2.16
C PRO A 56 -11.03 -42.37 -1.63
N GLU A 57 -10.81 -43.57 -1.11
CA GLU A 57 -9.53 -44.14 -0.70
C GLU A 57 -8.47 -43.96 -1.80
N LYS A 58 -7.48 -43.10 -1.54
CA LYS A 58 -6.27 -43.02 -2.36
C LYS A 58 -5.18 -43.85 -1.71
N LYS A 59 -4.97 -45.00 -2.35
CA LYS A 59 -3.92 -45.99 -2.16
C LYS A 59 -2.56 -45.34 -1.91
N ALA A 60 -1.88 -45.84 -0.89
CA ALA A 60 -0.47 -45.62 -0.63
C ALA A 60 0.34 -46.04 -1.87
N ILE A 61 1.15 -45.12 -2.38
CA ILE A 61 2.21 -45.41 -3.35
C ILE A 61 3.51 -45.28 -2.59
N ASP A 62 4.20 -46.42 -2.43
CA ASP A 62 5.53 -46.55 -1.86
C ASP A 62 6.56 -45.70 -2.62
N PRO A 63 7.39 -44.88 -1.95
CA PRO A 63 8.60 -44.34 -2.54
C PRO A 63 9.77 -45.26 -2.17
N ARG A 64 9.96 -46.35 -2.93
CA ARG A 64 11.16 -47.19 -2.81
C ARG A 64 11.67 -47.62 -4.19
N SER A 65 12.45 -46.75 -4.82
CA SER A 65 13.48 -47.21 -5.77
C SER A 65 14.56 -46.14 -5.96
N SER A 66 15.65 -46.37 -5.23
CA SER A 66 17.01 -45.97 -5.56
C SER A 66 17.36 -46.28 -7.02
N LEU A 67 17.71 -45.27 -7.82
CA LEU A 67 18.57 -45.44 -8.98
C LEU A 67 19.54 -44.26 -9.07
N SER A 68 20.68 -44.46 -8.42
CA SER A 68 21.95 -43.85 -8.76
C SER A 68 22.32 -44.22 -10.22
N GLY A 69 22.01 -43.33 -11.16
CA GLY A 69 22.39 -43.46 -12.57
C GLY A 69 23.16 -42.22 -13.01
N ARG A 70 24.49 -42.26 -12.87
CA ARG A 70 25.42 -41.24 -13.35
C ARG A 70 25.57 -41.42 -14.87
N PRO A 71 25.16 -40.46 -15.73
CA PRO A 71 25.35 -40.61 -17.17
C PRO A 71 26.84 -40.48 -17.55
N PRO A 72 27.32 -41.25 -18.54
CA PRO A 72 28.70 -41.20 -18.99
C PRO A 72 29.01 -39.88 -19.69
N ARG A 73 30.19 -39.34 -19.37
CA ARG A 73 30.78 -38.13 -19.94
C ARG A 73 31.21 -38.46 -21.37
N ALA A 74 30.49 -37.96 -22.37
CA ALA A 74 30.92 -38.02 -23.76
C ALA A 74 32.00 -36.96 -24.05
N PRO A 75 33.00 -37.25 -24.91
CA PRO A 75 34.09 -36.34 -25.23
C PRO A 75 33.63 -35.18 -26.11
N SER A 76 34.07 -33.99 -25.72
CA SER A 76 33.89 -32.70 -26.39
C SER A 76 34.46 -32.72 -27.80
N THR A 77 33.57 -32.75 -28.80
CA THR A 77 33.89 -32.42 -30.19
C THR A 77 33.66 -30.93 -30.36
N SER A 78 34.76 -30.19 -30.48
CA SER A 78 34.79 -28.76 -30.78
C SER A 78 34.21 -28.50 -32.17
N MET A 79 33.02 -27.90 -32.23
CA MET A 79 32.53 -27.27 -33.46
C MET A 79 33.10 -25.85 -33.57
N PRO A 80 33.59 -25.43 -34.75
CA PRO A 80 34.08 -24.08 -34.97
C PRO A 80 32.89 -23.13 -35.04
N THR A 81 32.62 -22.43 -33.94
CA THR A 81 31.76 -21.25 -33.99
C THR A 81 32.50 -20.18 -34.79
N HIS A 82 32.08 -19.97 -36.03
CA HIS A 82 32.41 -18.76 -36.78
C HIS A 82 31.94 -17.55 -35.98
N SER A 83 32.87 -16.98 -35.23
CA SER A 83 32.76 -15.68 -34.61
C SER A 83 32.57 -14.68 -35.74
N LEU A 84 31.33 -14.31 -36.02
CA LEU A 84 30.99 -13.06 -36.68
C LEU A 84 31.32 -11.94 -35.67
N SER A 85 32.61 -11.71 -35.46
CA SER A 85 33.15 -10.52 -34.83
C SER A 85 32.84 -9.35 -35.75
N LYS A 86 31.61 -8.85 -35.63
CA LYS A 86 31.21 -7.55 -36.13
C LYS A 86 32.07 -6.55 -35.37
N THR A 87 33.10 -6.05 -36.05
CA THR A 87 33.87 -4.88 -35.71
C THR A 87 32.92 -3.71 -35.51
N VAL A 88 32.46 -3.51 -34.27
CA VAL A 88 31.77 -2.29 -33.85
C VAL A 88 32.81 -1.47 -33.11
N GLY A 89 33.04 -0.27 -33.64
CA GLY A 89 34.06 0.65 -33.18
C GLY A 89 34.01 0.88 -31.67
N ASN A 90 35.20 1.05 -31.12
CA ASN A 90 35.50 1.41 -29.74
C ASN A 90 35.07 2.87 -29.47
N GLY A 91 33.81 3.20 -29.73
CA GLY A 91 33.18 4.44 -29.30
C GLY A 91 32.66 4.22 -27.88
N ASP A 92 32.95 5.14 -26.99
CA ASP A 92 32.58 5.15 -25.58
C ASP A 92 31.19 4.53 -25.32
N ASN A 93 31.17 3.24 -24.93
CA ASN A 93 29.98 2.55 -24.46
C ASN A 93 29.64 3.06 -23.05
N ARG A 94 29.36 4.36 -22.95
CA ARG A 94 28.78 4.97 -21.76
C ARG A 94 27.40 4.34 -21.64
N ALA A 95 27.30 3.31 -20.81
CA ALA A 95 26.06 2.57 -20.60
C ALA A 95 24.94 3.59 -20.37
N VAL A 96 24.04 3.70 -21.35
CA VAL A 96 22.97 4.70 -21.33
C VAL A 96 22.17 4.46 -20.06
N LEU A 97 22.08 5.48 -19.19
CA LEU A 97 21.35 5.35 -17.94
C LEU A 97 19.85 5.27 -18.25
N VAL A 98 19.29 4.07 -18.09
CA VAL A 98 17.88 3.74 -18.27
C VAL A 98 17.20 3.83 -16.91
N SER A 99 16.55 4.96 -16.65
CA SER A 99 15.61 5.16 -15.56
C SER A 99 14.18 4.83 -15.99
N LEU A 100 13.25 4.68 -15.04
CA LEU A 100 11.81 4.47 -15.32
C LEU A 100 11.19 5.59 -16.18
N GLU A 101 11.70 6.82 -16.10
CA GLU A 101 11.23 7.96 -16.92
C GLU A 101 11.64 7.83 -18.40
N ASN A 102 12.87 7.36 -18.63
CA ASN A 102 13.43 7.23 -19.98
C ASN A 102 13.15 5.87 -20.60
N PHE A 103 12.56 4.95 -19.83
CA PHE A 103 12.43 3.54 -20.19
C PHE A 103 11.58 3.31 -21.45
N GLU A 104 10.53 4.10 -21.67
CA GLU A 104 9.68 3.97 -22.88
C GLU A 104 10.28 4.65 -24.12
N HIS A 105 11.18 5.61 -23.92
CA HIS A 105 11.71 6.46 -24.99
C HIS A 105 12.93 5.87 -25.68
N VAL A 106 13.59 4.88 -25.07
CA VAL A 106 14.83 4.31 -25.59
C VAL A 106 14.52 2.98 -26.30
N PRO A 107 14.48 2.95 -27.65
CA PRO A 107 14.15 1.74 -28.39
C PRO A 107 15.23 0.66 -28.25
N GLY A 108 14.81 -0.60 -28.16
CA GLY A 108 15.73 -1.75 -28.22
C GLY A 108 16.42 -2.12 -26.90
N ILE A 109 15.98 -1.57 -25.76
CA ILE A 109 16.46 -2.04 -24.46
C ILE A 109 15.93 -3.45 -24.21
N LYS A 110 16.81 -4.44 -24.41
CA LYS A 110 16.57 -5.84 -24.01
C LYS A 110 16.92 -6.10 -22.54
N GLY A 111 17.41 -5.07 -21.84
CA GLY A 111 18.09 -5.17 -20.56
C GLY A 111 17.40 -4.43 -19.40
N VAL A 112 17.57 -4.99 -18.23
CA VAL A 112 17.03 -4.55 -16.94
C VAL A 112 17.41 -3.08 -16.65
N LEU A 113 16.47 -2.34 -16.05
CA LEU A 113 16.68 -0.99 -15.51
C LEU A 113 18.02 -0.89 -14.78
N ASN A 114 18.87 0.06 -15.15
CA ASN A 114 20.21 0.20 -14.54
C ASN A 114 20.25 1.26 -13.43
N SER A 115 19.20 2.09 -13.31
CA SER A 115 19.06 3.07 -12.24
C SER A 115 18.81 2.37 -10.89
N PRO A 116 19.70 2.53 -9.88
CA PRO A 116 19.53 1.91 -8.57
C PRO A 116 18.23 2.31 -7.87
N ARG A 117 17.82 3.58 -8.03
CA ARG A 117 16.55 4.10 -7.52
C ARG A 117 15.35 3.41 -8.16
N SER A 118 15.41 3.17 -9.47
CA SER A 118 14.36 2.47 -10.20
C SER A 118 14.23 1.01 -9.78
N LEU A 119 15.37 0.33 -9.54
CA LEU A 119 15.40 -1.03 -9.00
C LEU A 119 14.85 -1.09 -7.56
N LYS A 120 15.17 -0.10 -6.72
CA LYS A 120 14.62 0.03 -5.36
C LYS A 120 13.11 0.20 -5.39
N ALA A 121 12.58 1.05 -6.29
CA ALA A 121 11.14 1.23 -6.48
C ALA A 121 10.44 -0.06 -6.94
N CYS A 122 11.04 -0.80 -7.90
CA CYS A 122 10.51 -2.11 -8.33
C CYS A 122 10.40 -3.10 -7.16
N LYS A 123 11.42 -3.12 -6.29
CA LYS A 123 11.46 -3.96 -5.09
C LYS A 123 10.42 -3.55 -4.04
N MET A 124 10.12 -2.27 -3.91
CA MET A 124 9.08 -1.79 -2.97
C MET A 124 7.67 -2.21 -3.38
N GLU A 125 7.39 -2.24 -4.68
CA GLU A 125 6.07 -2.61 -5.24
C GLU A 125 5.94 -4.11 -5.56
N ASP A 126 6.94 -4.93 -5.21
CA ASP A 126 7.02 -6.36 -5.57
C ASP A 126 6.84 -6.63 -7.08
N VAL A 127 7.36 -5.74 -7.93
CA VAL A 127 7.30 -5.87 -9.40
C VAL A 127 8.65 -6.34 -9.93
N LEU A 128 8.64 -7.43 -10.71
CA LEU A 128 9.84 -7.88 -11.42
C LEU A 128 10.18 -6.92 -12.56
N PRO A 129 11.44 -6.44 -12.69
CA PRO A 129 11.83 -5.54 -13.77
C PRO A 129 11.55 -6.10 -15.17
N ALA A 130 11.62 -7.43 -15.33
CA ALA A 130 11.33 -8.12 -16.59
C ALA A 130 9.86 -8.01 -17.03
N ASP A 131 8.94 -7.78 -16.09
CA ASP A 131 7.51 -7.61 -16.38
C ASP A 131 7.17 -6.22 -16.90
N LEU A 132 8.08 -5.24 -16.72
CA LEU A 132 7.93 -3.89 -17.24
C LEU A 132 8.37 -3.79 -18.71
N LEU A 133 9.13 -4.77 -19.23
CA LEU A 133 9.61 -4.75 -20.61
C LEU A 133 8.44 -4.88 -21.60
N GLN A 134 8.47 -4.03 -22.62
CA GLN A 134 7.54 -4.14 -23.75
C GLN A 134 7.83 -5.44 -24.49
N ARG A 135 6.76 -6.17 -24.83
CA ARG A 135 6.83 -7.42 -25.59
C ARG A 135 6.20 -7.21 -26.96
N ASN A 136 6.67 -7.94 -27.96
CA ASN A 136 6.08 -7.84 -29.28
C ASN A 136 4.85 -8.75 -29.38
N LEU A 137 3.93 -8.44 -30.29
CA LEU A 137 2.75 -9.28 -30.55
C LEU A 137 3.16 -10.72 -30.90
N THR A 138 4.30 -10.90 -31.56
CA THR A 138 4.89 -12.20 -31.93
C THR A 138 5.14 -13.10 -30.72
N ASP A 139 5.43 -12.52 -29.55
CA ASP A 139 5.67 -13.30 -28.32
C ASP A 139 4.39 -13.95 -27.79
N PHE A 140 3.23 -13.48 -28.23
CA PHE A 140 1.91 -14.02 -27.89
C PHE A 140 1.34 -14.95 -28.96
N MET A 141 1.95 -14.99 -30.16
CA MET A 141 1.60 -15.87 -31.28
C MET A 141 2.27 -17.23 -31.11
N GLY A 142 1.78 -18.03 -30.15
CA GLY A 142 2.21 -19.43 -29.98
C GLY A 142 1.76 -20.33 -31.15
N GLN A 143 2.35 -21.52 -31.29
CA GLN A 143 1.93 -22.50 -32.28
C GLN A 143 0.43 -22.83 -32.13
N GLY A 144 -0.35 -22.58 -33.17
CA GLY A 144 -1.80 -22.81 -33.19
C GLY A 144 -2.65 -21.79 -32.44
N VAL A 145 -2.09 -20.65 -32.00
CA VAL A 145 -2.86 -19.55 -31.40
C VAL A 145 -3.37 -18.63 -32.52
N PRO A 146 -4.69 -18.44 -32.68
CA PRO A 146 -5.24 -17.49 -33.64
C PRO A 146 -4.76 -16.07 -33.35
N GLU A 147 -4.54 -15.28 -34.41
CA GLU A 147 -4.03 -13.91 -34.30
C GLU A 147 -4.90 -13.03 -33.39
N GLU A 148 -6.22 -13.12 -33.51
CA GLU A 148 -7.18 -12.38 -32.67
C GLU A 148 -6.97 -12.65 -31.17
N LEU A 149 -6.70 -13.92 -30.80
CA LEU A 149 -6.45 -14.30 -29.41
C LEU A 149 -5.08 -13.79 -28.93
N ALA A 150 -4.08 -13.77 -29.81
CA ALA A 150 -2.77 -13.19 -29.52
C ALA A 150 -2.88 -11.67 -29.29
N GLN A 151 -3.64 -10.95 -30.11
CA GLN A 151 -3.94 -9.53 -29.92
C GLN A 151 -4.66 -9.26 -28.60
N LEU A 152 -5.65 -10.09 -28.24
CA LEU A 152 -6.32 -9.98 -26.95
C LEU A 152 -5.34 -10.21 -25.77
N ARG A 153 -4.45 -11.20 -25.85
CA ARG A 153 -3.43 -11.43 -24.82
C ARG A 153 -2.45 -10.27 -24.71
N TYR A 154 -2.02 -9.73 -25.85
CA TYR A 154 -1.13 -8.57 -25.93
C TYR A 154 -1.76 -7.33 -25.30
N THR A 155 -3.00 -6.99 -25.64
CA THR A 155 -3.71 -5.83 -25.05
C THR A 155 -3.88 -5.95 -23.54
N VAL A 156 -4.23 -7.15 -23.03
CA VAL A 156 -4.31 -7.41 -21.59
C VAL A 156 -2.94 -7.30 -20.91
N PHE A 157 -1.88 -7.78 -21.57
CA PHE A 157 -0.51 -7.65 -21.08
C PHE A 157 -0.07 -6.19 -21.02
N GLU A 158 -0.24 -5.41 -22.10
CA GLU A 158 0.14 -3.99 -22.15
C GLU A 158 -0.62 -3.17 -21.11
N LYS A 159 -1.92 -3.44 -20.90
CA LYS A 159 -2.68 -2.80 -19.83
C LYS A 159 -2.06 -3.07 -18.46
N ARG A 160 -1.80 -4.35 -18.12
CA ARG A 160 -1.18 -4.72 -16.84
C ARG A 160 0.24 -4.18 -16.69
N ARG A 161 1.00 -4.12 -17.78
CA ARG A 161 2.34 -3.54 -17.84
C ARG A 161 2.30 -2.06 -17.48
N LYS A 162 1.43 -1.27 -18.13
CA LYS A 162 1.25 0.16 -17.85
C LYS A 162 0.81 0.42 -16.41
N ASP A 163 -0.16 -0.34 -15.92
CA ASP A 163 -0.63 -0.23 -14.52
C ASP A 163 0.49 -0.52 -13.50
N ARG A 164 1.39 -1.47 -13.80
CA ARG A 164 2.57 -1.75 -12.96
C ARG A 164 3.62 -0.64 -13.07
N LEU A 165 3.89 -0.18 -14.29
CA LEU A 165 4.84 0.89 -14.55
C LEU A 165 4.46 2.16 -13.79
N GLU A 166 3.18 2.55 -13.83
CA GLU A 166 2.67 3.72 -13.10
C GLU A 166 2.89 3.60 -11.59
N ARG A 167 2.59 2.44 -10.99
CA ARG A 167 2.83 2.21 -9.55
C ARG A 167 4.30 2.34 -9.18
N VAL A 168 5.18 1.73 -9.98
CA VAL A 168 6.62 1.81 -9.74
C VAL A 168 7.15 3.24 -9.94
N CYS A 169 6.62 4.00 -10.90
CA CYS A 169 6.96 5.42 -11.07
C CYS A 169 6.59 6.24 -9.83
N ARG A 170 5.36 6.08 -9.29
CA ARG A 170 4.94 6.74 -8.05
C ARG A 170 5.83 6.36 -6.86
N ALA A 171 6.21 5.09 -6.72
CA ALA A 171 7.13 4.65 -5.67
C ALA A 171 8.52 5.27 -5.81
N ARG A 172 9.02 5.46 -7.04
CA ARG A 172 10.28 6.16 -7.29
C ARG A 172 10.20 7.64 -6.92
N GLU A 173 9.11 8.33 -7.24
CA GLU A 173 8.90 9.72 -6.85
C GLU A 173 8.88 9.89 -5.33
N GLN A 174 8.25 8.94 -4.61
CA GLN A 174 8.28 8.91 -3.15
C GLN A 174 9.71 8.77 -2.59
N LEU A 175 10.52 7.87 -3.17
CA LEU A 175 11.93 7.73 -2.78
C LEU A 175 12.72 9.02 -2.99
N LEU A 176 12.49 9.72 -4.10
CA LEU A 176 13.15 11.00 -4.37
C LEU A 176 12.71 12.08 -3.38
N ALA A 177 11.43 12.12 -3.02
CA ALA A 177 10.91 13.06 -2.02
C ALA A 177 11.47 12.76 -0.61
N GLU A 178 11.58 11.50 -0.23
CA GLU A 178 12.20 11.07 1.04
C GLU A 178 13.69 11.42 1.08
N GLU A 179 14.44 11.13 0.03
CA GLU A 179 15.87 11.46 -0.06
C GLU A 179 16.09 12.98 0.04
N LYS A 180 15.29 13.78 -0.67
CA LYS A 180 15.34 15.24 -0.58
C LYS A 180 15.04 15.74 0.84
N LYS A 181 14.04 15.16 1.51
CA LYS A 181 13.70 15.50 2.89
C LYS A 181 14.83 15.16 3.87
N VAL A 182 15.53 14.05 3.66
CA VAL A 182 16.70 13.66 4.47
C VAL A 182 17.86 14.62 4.23
N GLU A 183 18.13 15.02 2.98
CA GLU A 183 19.14 16.03 2.65
C GLU A 183 18.84 17.38 3.30
N GLU A 184 17.58 17.81 3.37
CA GLU A 184 17.17 19.05 4.04
C GLU A 184 17.34 18.97 5.58
N LEU A 185 17.18 17.80 6.20
CA LEU A 185 17.35 17.61 7.64
C LEU A 185 18.82 17.45 8.05
N ASP A 186 19.65 16.83 7.20
CA ASP A 186 21.09 16.63 7.45
C ASP A 186 21.94 17.84 6.98
N GLY A 187 21.34 18.75 6.19
CA GLY A 187 21.96 20.01 5.74
C GLY A 187 21.93 21.14 6.78
N GLY A 188 21.28 20.94 7.93
CA GLY A 188 21.29 21.89 9.05
C GLY A 188 22.54 21.70 9.91
N VAL A 189 23.43 22.68 9.91
CA VAL A 189 24.70 22.76 10.68
C VAL A 189 25.91 22.08 10.01
N ARG A 190 26.13 22.37 8.73
CA ARG A 190 27.50 22.73 8.34
C ARG A 190 27.64 24.23 8.56
N GLU A 191 28.25 24.59 9.69
CA GLU A 191 28.76 25.94 9.92
C GLU A 191 29.41 26.45 8.62
N PRO A 192 29.05 27.66 8.16
CA PRO A 192 29.72 28.29 7.05
C PRO A 192 31.19 28.44 7.45
N LYS A 193 32.04 27.53 6.97
CA LYS A 193 33.48 27.68 7.07
C LYS A 193 33.83 28.99 6.39
N THR A 194 34.18 29.94 7.23
CA THR A 194 34.99 31.10 6.91
C THR A 194 36.06 30.71 5.89
N PRO A 195 36.29 31.54 4.85
CA PRO A 195 37.36 31.31 3.91
C PRO A 195 38.69 31.55 4.64
N GLN A 196 39.21 30.52 5.32
CA GLN A 196 40.50 30.58 5.96
C GLN A 196 41.57 30.04 5.00
N GLU A 197 42.51 30.92 4.75
CA GLU A 197 43.65 30.83 3.87
C GLU A 197 44.41 29.51 3.95
N THR A 198 44.87 29.13 2.76
CA THR A 198 46.01 28.27 2.49
C THR A 198 47.13 28.39 3.52
N THR A 199 47.38 27.34 4.28
CA THR A 199 48.75 26.97 4.65
C THR A 199 48.89 25.45 4.70
N ALA A 200 49.92 24.99 4.00
CA ALA A 200 50.35 23.61 3.91
C ALA A 200 50.80 23.06 5.26
N GLY A 201 50.67 21.75 5.44
CA GLY A 201 51.54 21.03 6.38
C GLY A 201 50.91 19.86 7.11
N ALA A 202 51.34 18.67 6.67
CA ALA A 202 51.71 17.54 7.51
C ALA A 202 50.61 16.67 8.16
N ARG A 203 50.67 15.39 7.76
CA ARG A 203 50.69 14.18 8.60
C ARG A 203 49.65 14.08 9.73
N ARG A 204 48.77 13.09 9.64
CA ARG A 204 48.94 11.79 10.34
C ARG A 204 47.85 10.79 9.97
N GLU A 205 48.31 9.57 9.71
CA GLU A 205 47.57 8.32 9.81
C GLU A 205 47.21 8.01 11.27
N ALA A 206 46.05 7.36 11.44
CA ALA A 206 45.55 6.55 12.58
C ALA A 206 44.05 6.87 12.66
N GLY A 207 43.11 5.97 12.38
CA GLY A 207 43.05 4.58 12.81
C GLY A 207 41.75 4.45 13.59
N ASP A 208 40.66 4.06 12.91
CA ASP A 208 39.40 3.72 13.57
C ASP A 208 38.84 2.43 12.95
N ALA A 209 39.43 1.32 13.40
CA ALA A 209 39.09 -0.04 13.04
C ALA A 209 38.15 -0.70 14.07
N ASN A 210 37.17 0.03 14.61
CA ASN A 210 36.27 -0.50 15.64
C ASN A 210 34.79 -0.10 15.45
N SER A 211 34.26 -0.28 14.25
CA SER A 211 32.80 -0.35 14.04
C SER A 211 32.36 -1.82 14.10
N PRO A 212 31.53 -2.23 15.07
CA PRO A 212 31.06 -3.61 15.15
C PRO A 212 30.16 -3.95 13.94
N PRO A 213 30.24 -5.18 13.40
CA PRO A 213 29.47 -5.57 12.22
C PRO A 213 27.98 -5.59 12.54
N ARG A 214 27.22 -4.70 11.90
CA ARG A 214 25.75 -4.76 11.84
C ARG A 214 25.33 -6.07 11.17
N ARG A 215 24.99 -7.08 11.98
CA ARG A 215 24.27 -8.28 11.53
C ARG A 215 22.91 -7.86 10.98
N GLN A 216 22.77 -7.87 9.65
CA GLN A 216 21.46 -7.89 9.02
C GLN A 216 20.81 -9.24 9.32
N MET A 217 19.81 -9.25 10.19
CA MET A 217 18.94 -10.42 10.34
C MET A 217 18.09 -10.52 9.07
N SER A 218 18.51 -11.42 8.18
CA SER A 218 17.72 -11.89 7.05
C SER A 218 16.58 -12.73 7.59
N MET A 219 15.41 -12.12 7.80
CA MET A 219 14.18 -12.84 8.11
C MET A 219 13.66 -13.45 6.82
N SER A 220 14.00 -14.72 6.58
CA SER A 220 13.39 -15.54 5.55
C SER A 220 11.93 -15.82 5.91
N ASN A 221 11.02 -15.01 5.37
CA ASN A 221 9.59 -15.35 5.35
C ASN A 221 9.35 -16.38 4.23
N HIS A 222 9.74 -17.63 4.49
CA HIS A 222 9.19 -18.79 3.80
C HIS A 222 8.06 -19.35 4.65
N HIS A 223 6.87 -18.79 4.46
CA HIS A 223 5.62 -19.48 4.77
C HIS A 223 4.95 -19.79 3.45
N GLY A 224 5.29 -20.98 2.94
CA GLY A 224 4.52 -21.64 1.92
C GLY A 224 3.17 -22.11 2.49
N GLY A 225 2.25 -22.34 1.56
CA GLY A 225 1.03 -23.09 1.81
C GLY A 225 -0.17 -22.24 2.19
N ASN A 226 -0.96 -21.83 1.20
CA ASN A 226 -2.07 -22.67 0.75
C ASN A 226 -2.92 -21.95 -0.29
N SER A 227 -2.91 -22.49 -1.49
CA SER A 227 -4.00 -22.40 -2.45
C SER A 227 -5.33 -22.72 -1.78
N ARG A 228 -6.29 -21.79 -1.82
CA ARG A 228 -7.72 -22.14 -1.90
C ARG A 228 -8.41 -21.23 -2.91
N SER A 229 -8.52 -21.77 -4.10
CA SER A 229 -9.53 -21.49 -5.10
C SER A 229 -10.94 -21.55 -4.50
N SER A 230 -11.80 -20.61 -4.91
CA SER A 230 -13.26 -20.78 -5.11
C SER A 230 -13.90 -19.39 -5.25
N SER A 231 -14.82 -19.05 -6.14
CA SER A 231 -15.46 -19.75 -7.26
C SER A 231 -16.47 -18.72 -7.78
N LEU A 232 -16.14 -17.98 -8.84
CA LEU A 232 -17.16 -17.19 -9.53
C LEU A 232 -17.91 -18.13 -10.48
N PHE A 233 -19.12 -18.48 -10.04
CA PHE A 233 -20.14 -19.20 -10.78
C PHE A 233 -20.44 -18.49 -12.10
N TRP A 234 -19.84 -18.97 -13.20
CA TRP A 234 -20.38 -18.75 -14.52
C TRP A 234 -21.58 -19.67 -14.70
N ARG A 235 -22.76 -19.17 -14.38
CA ARG A 235 -24.03 -19.83 -14.65
C ARG A 235 -24.30 -19.74 -16.16
N GLN A 236 -23.73 -20.68 -16.92
CA GLN A 236 -24.22 -21.01 -18.27
C GLN A 236 -25.53 -21.77 -18.12
N GLY A 237 -26.63 -21.02 -18.07
CA GLY A 237 -27.98 -21.55 -18.22
C GLY A 237 -28.55 -21.05 -19.54
N ARG A 238 -28.31 -21.79 -20.62
CA ARG A 238 -29.13 -21.71 -21.83
C ARG A 238 -30.57 -22.06 -21.44
N SER A 239 -31.50 -21.17 -21.74
CA SER A 239 -32.90 -21.53 -21.96
C SER A 239 -33.38 -20.80 -23.21
N PRO A 240 -33.66 -21.53 -24.31
CA PRO A 240 -34.16 -20.98 -25.54
C PRO A 240 -35.69 -21.04 -25.55
N SER A 241 -36.34 -19.92 -25.25
CA SER A 241 -37.77 -19.73 -25.52
C SER A 241 -38.03 -18.23 -25.60
N LYS A 242 -38.09 -17.70 -26.82
CA LYS A 242 -39.33 -17.41 -27.55
C LYS A 242 -40.11 -16.25 -26.92
N ALA A 243 -40.26 -15.20 -27.74
CA ALA A 243 -41.20 -14.09 -27.61
C ALA A 243 -40.93 -13.07 -26.49
N SER A 244 -40.10 -12.06 -26.79
CA SER A 244 -40.40 -10.69 -26.37
C SER A 244 -39.76 -9.71 -27.35
N SER A 245 -40.46 -9.51 -28.47
CA SER A 245 -40.74 -8.20 -29.07
C SER A 245 -39.72 -7.09 -28.75
N SER A 246 -38.92 -6.78 -29.78
CA SER A 246 -38.57 -5.40 -30.16
C SER A 246 -38.07 -4.47 -29.04
N ARG A 247 -36.86 -4.73 -28.54
CA ARG A 247 -36.03 -3.72 -27.86
C ARG A 247 -35.10 -2.97 -28.82
N HIS A 248 -35.52 -2.79 -30.08
CA HIS A 248 -35.17 -1.59 -30.83
C HIS A 248 -36.05 -0.42 -30.38
N ARG A 249 -36.11 -0.16 -29.06
CA ARG A 249 -36.36 1.21 -28.59
C ARG A 249 -35.09 1.98 -28.91
N LYS A 250 -35.04 2.40 -30.18
CA LYS A 250 -34.27 3.51 -30.70
C LYS A 250 -34.00 4.48 -29.55
N SER A 251 -32.73 4.69 -29.25
CA SER A 251 -32.25 5.85 -28.50
C SER A 251 -32.57 7.10 -29.33
N LEU A 252 -33.86 7.42 -29.40
CA LEU A 252 -34.43 8.63 -29.97
C LEU A 252 -34.36 9.79 -28.94
N TRP A 253 -33.37 9.71 -28.05
CA TRP A 253 -32.98 10.75 -27.09
C TRP A 253 -31.90 11.67 -27.65
N HIS A 254 -31.27 11.30 -28.77
CA HIS A 254 -30.80 12.29 -29.73
C HIS A 254 -32.01 12.79 -30.53
N LYS A 255 -32.89 13.55 -29.88
CA LYS A 255 -33.77 14.45 -30.62
C LYS A 255 -32.85 15.38 -31.40
N PRO A 256 -33.12 15.66 -32.68
CA PRO A 256 -32.35 16.63 -33.43
C PRO A 256 -32.44 17.97 -32.69
N GLU A 257 -31.37 18.31 -31.98
CA GLU A 257 -31.10 19.57 -31.30
C GLU A 257 -30.87 20.70 -32.33
N SER A 258 -31.47 20.59 -33.50
CA SER A 258 -31.02 21.27 -34.72
C SER A 258 -31.94 22.38 -35.19
N ARG A 259 -32.99 22.69 -34.42
CA ARG A 259 -33.69 23.96 -34.54
C ARG A 259 -33.99 24.45 -33.14
N SER A 260 -33.04 25.20 -32.56
CA SER A 260 -33.30 25.98 -31.36
C SER A 260 -34.62 26.73 -31.59
N ALA A 261 -35.48 26.78 -30.57
CA ALA A 261 -36.70 27.57 -30.67
C ALA A 261 -36.37 29.06 -30.95
N SER A 262 -35.14 29.48 -30.62
CA SER A 262 -34.50 30.75 -30.98
C SER A 262 -34.39 31.01 -32.48
N MET A 263 -34.37 29.96 -33.32
CA MET A 263 -34.42 30.13 -34.78
C MET A 263 -35.81 30.61 -35.21
N GLY A 264 -36.87 30.17 -34.53
CA GLY A 264 -38.24 30.62 -34.80
C GLY A 264 -38.45 32.10 -34.46
N SER A 265 -37.95 32.55 -33.31
CA SER A 265 -38.01 33.96 -32.93
C SER A 265 -37.16 34.83 -33.87
N MET A 266 -35.95 34.37 -34.21
CA MET A 266 -35.07 35.04 -35.17
C MET A 266 -35.74 35.22 -36.54
N LEU A 267 -36.41 34.19 -37.08
CA LEU A 267 -37.12 34.30 -38.36
C LEU A 267 -38.25 35.32 -38.34
N ILE A 268 -38.99 35.41 -37.23
CA ILE A 268 -40.07 36.39 -37.05
C ILE A 268 -39.50 37.81 -37.03
N TYR A 269 -38.44 38.05 -36.25
CA TYR A 269 -37.79 39.36 -36.19
C TYR A 269 -37.12 39.73 -37.53
N SER A 270 -36.41 38.79 -38.16
CA SER A 270 -35.79 39.02 -39.48
C SER A 270 -36.83 39.41 -40.51
N ARG A 271 -37.99 38.75 -40.54
CA ARG A 271 -39.09 39.10 -41.45
C ARG A 271 -39.61 40.51 -41.19
N ALA A 272 -39.87 40.86 -39.93
CA ALA A 272 -40.36 42.20 -39.56
C ALA A 272 -39.36 43.31 -39.96
N ILE A 273 -38.06 43.06 -39.78
CA ILE A 273 -36.98 43.98 -40.17
C ILE A 273 -36.92 44.13 -41.70
N THR A 274 -36.95 43.03 -42.46
CA THR A 274 -36.91 43.08 -43.93
C THR A 274 -38.11 43.77 -44.54
N GLU A 275 -39.28 43.68 -43.88
CA GLU A 275 -40.50 44.36 -44.30
C GLU A 275 -40.59 45.80 -43.75
N HIS A 276 -39.58 46.28 -43.00
CA HIS A 276 -39.53 47.59 -42.36
C HIS A 276 -40.78 47.93 -41.54
N ARG A 277 -41.35 46.94 -40.85
CA ARG A 277 -42.54 47.10 -40.00
C ARG A 277 -42.31 46.59 -38.59
N SER A 278 -43.12 47.04 -37.65
CA SER A 278 -43.18 46.42 -36.33
C SER A 278 -43.80 45.01 -36.42
N PRO A 279 -43.40 44.08 -35.53
CA PRO A 279 -44.03 42.77 -35.44
C PRO A 279 -45.54 42.92 -35.20
N SER A 280 -46.34 42.15 -35.93
CA SER A 280 -47.78 42.08 -35.74
C SER A 280 -48.11 41.50 -34.36
N GLU A 281 -49.26 41.85 -33.79
CA GLU A 281 -49.75 41.27 -32.53
C GLU A 281 -49.76 39.73 -32.55
N LYS A 282 -50.10 39.14 -33.70
CA LYS A 282 -50.02 37.67 -33.88
C LYS A 282 -48.59 37.14 -33.83
N GLU A 283 -47.62 37.90 -34.34
CA GLU A 283 -46.19 37.57 -34.27
C GLU A 283 -45.65 37.71 -32.85
N LEU A 284 -46.08 38.75 -32.11
CA LEU A 284 -45.77 38.91 -30.69
C LEU A 284 -46.31 37.72 -29.86
N ALA A 285 -47.56 37.30 -30.07
CA ALA A 285 -48.13 36.12 -29.40
C ALA A 285 -47.46 34.79 -29.81
N MET A 286 -46.78 34.74 -30.96
CA MET A 286 -45.93 33.60 -31.32
C MET A 286 -44.57 33.67 -30.61
N LEU A 287 -43.97 34.85 -30.53
CA LEU A 287 -42.71 35.08 -29.83
C LEU A 287 -42.82 34.72 -28.34
N GLU A 288 -43.87 35.16 -27.66
CA GLU A 288 -44.14 34.83 -26.26
C GLU A 288 -44.25 33.31 -26.05
N ARG A 289 -44.98 32.60 -26.92
CA ARG A 289 -45.07 31.13 -26.86
C ARG A 289 -43.75 30.42 -27.15
N ILE A 290 -42.87 31.02 -27.97
CA ILE A 290 -41.53 30.49 -28.24
C ILE A 290 -40.68 30.66 -26.97
N GLU A 291 -40.67 31.85 -26.37
CA GLU A 291 -39.94 32.16 -25.15
C GLU A 291 -40.38 31.28 -23.96
N GLU A 292 -41.69 31.12 -23.76
CA GLU A 292 -42.23 30.26 -22.69
C GLU A 292 -41.79 28.78 -22.87
N ARG A 293 -41.73 28.29 -24.11
CA ARG A 293 -41.23 26.95 -24.41
C ARG A 293 -39.73 26.84 -24.16
N GLU A 294 -38.96 27.87 -24.47
CA GLU A 294 -37.52 27.93 -24.18
C GLU A 294 -37.27 27.94 -22.68
N GLN A 295 -38.00 28.74 -21.92
CA GLN A 295 -37.92 28.78 -20.47
C GLN A 295 -38.22 27.40 -19.87
N ARG A 296 -39.31 26.75 -20.27
CA ARG A 296 -39.63 25.38 -19.80
C ARG A 296 -38.55 24.36 -20.16
N SER A 297 -37.92 24.51 -21.33
CA SER A 297 -36.84 23.63 -21.78
C SER A 297 -35.55 23.89 -20.99
N ALA A 298 -35.23 25.16 -20.71
CA ALA A 298 -34.08 25.57 -19.91
C ALA A 298 -34.24 25.09 -18.45
N GLU A 299 -35.42 25.27 -17.84
CA GLU A 299 -35.72 24.75 -16.51
C GLU A 299 -35.61 23.21 -16.46
N ALA A 300 -36.10 22.51 -17.48
CA ALA A 300 -35.96 21.06 -17.56
C ALA A 300 -34.48 20.62 -17.67
N LYS A 301 -33.67 21.34 -18.45
CA LYS A 301 -32.21 21.11 -18.54
C LYS A 301 -31.52 21.36 -17.20
N GLN A 302 -31.84 22.46 -16.52
CA GLN A 302 -31.30 22.77 -15.19
C GLN A 302 -31.68 21.70 -14.15
N ARG A 303 -32.94 21.23 -14.14
CA ARG A 303 -33.34 20.14 -13.24
C ARG A 303 -32.58 18.85 -13.52
N ALA A 304 -32.39 18.51 -14.80
CA ALA A 304 -31.63 17.33 -15.18
C ALA A 304 -30.15 17.44 -14.77
N GLU A 305 -29.53 18.60 -14.96
CA GLU A 305 -28.15 18.88 -14.56
C GLU A 305 -27.98 18.80 -13.03
N LEU A 306 -28.92 19.34 -12.25
CA LEU A 306 -28.90 19.22 -10.79
C LEU A 306 -29.06 17.77 -10.32
N GLU A 307 -29.92 16.99 -10.97
CA GLU A 307 -30.08 15.57 -10.67
C GLU A 307 -28.80 14.77 -10.99
N GLU A 308 -28.13 15.09 -12.11
CA GLU A 308 -26.84 14.49 -12.48
C GLU A 308 -25.75 14.81 -11.46
N LYS A 309 -25.61 16.09 -11.06
CA LYS A 309 -24.70 16.52 -10.00
C LYS A 309 -24.96 15.79 -8.67
N HIS A 310 -26.25 15.61 -8.31
CA HIS A 310 -26.61 14.85 -7.12
C HIS A 310 -26.17 13.37 -7.22
N ARG A 311 -26.36 12.72 -8.38
CA ARG A 311 -25.90 11.35 -8.60
C ARG A 311 -24.38 11.22 -8.52
N GLU A 312 -23.63 12.20 -9.05
CA GLU A 312 -22.18 12.24 -8.93
C GLU A 312 -21.72 12.36 -7.47
N GLN A 313 -22.34 13.27 -6.71
CA GLN A 313 -22.06 13.43 -5.27
C GLN A 313 -22.35 12.14 -4.49
N GLU A 314 -23.45 11.44 -4.78
CA GLU A 314 -23.74 10.14 -4.17
C GLU A 314 -22.67 9.10 -4.46
N LEU A 315 -22.15 9.04 -5.69
CA LEU A 315 -21.08 8.11 -6.07
C LEU A 315 -19.80 8.41 -5.30
N ILE A 316 -19.43 9.69 -5.18
CA ILE A 316 -18.28 10.13 -4.39
C ILE A 316 -18.45 9.73 -2.92
N HIS A 317 -19.62 10.00 -2.32
CA HIS A 317 -19.90 9.58 -0.94
C HIS A 317 -19.81 8.07 -0.75
N LYS A 318 -20.37 7.28 -1.69
CA LYS A 318 -20.27 5.81 -1.66
C LYS A 318 -18.82 5.32 -1.73
N GLN A 319 -17.93 6.01 -2.46
CA GLN A 319 -16.51 5.68 -2.51
C GLN A 319 -15.80 6.04 -1.19
N LEU A 320 -16.07 7.23 -0.64
CA LEU A 320 -15.52 7.66 0.65
C LEU A 320 -15.92 6.71 1.79
N ASP A 321 -17.16 6.24 1.82
CA ASP A 321 -17.62 5.27 2.82
C ASP A 321 -16.93 3.92 2.69
N LYS A 322 -16.66 3.46 1.46
CA LYS A 322 -15.87 2.23 1.23
C LYS A 322 -14.44 2.41 1.76
N MET A 323 -13.80 3.54 1.47
CA MET A 323 -12.45 3.84 1.98
C MET A 323 -12.43 3.92 3.50
N ARG A 324 -13.41 4.61 4.11
CA ARG A 324 -13.56 4.71 5.57
C ARG A 324 -13.68 3.33 6.22
N LYS A 325 -14.49 2.43 5.65
CA LYS A 325 -14.63 1.04 6.13
C LYS A 325 -13.30 0.26 6.04
N ILE A 326 -12.55 0.42 4.94
CA ILE A 326 -11.24 -0.22 4.78
C ILE A 326 -10.25 0.26 5.84
N VAL A 327 -10.16 1.58 6.05
CA VAL A 327 -9.28 2.18 7.06
C VAL A 327 -9.67 1.73 8.47
N ASN A 328 -10.96 1.74 8.81
CA ASN A 328 -11.43 1.26 10.11
C ASN A 328 -11.08 -0.22 10.34
N ASN A 329 -11.23 -1.07 9.32
CA ASN A 329 -10.84 -2.49 9.43
C ASN A 329 -9.33 -2.64 9.64
N MET A 330 -8.51 -1.79 9.02
CA MET A 330 -7.06 -1.78 9.23
C MET A 330 -6.69 -1.34 10.65
N ILE A 331 -7.32 -0.27 11.15
CA ILE A 331 -7.13 0.21 12.53
C ILE A 331 -7.50 -0.88 13.54
N GLN A 332 -8.64 -1.55 13.37
CA GLN A 332 -9.07 -2.64 14.26
C GLN A 332 -8.08 -3.83 14.24
N LYS A 333 -7.54 -4.19 13.08
CA LYS A 333 -6.48 -5.20 12.98
C LYS A 333 -5.21 -4.80 13.73
N GLU A 334 -4.84 -3.52 13.69
CA GLU A 334 -3.66 -3.04 14.41
C GLU A 334 -3.89 -2.97 15.93
N ILE A 335 -5.08 -2.54 16.37
CA ILE A 335 -5.47 -2.55 17.79
C ILE A 335 -5.43 -3.98 18.33
N THR A 336 -5.99 -4.95 17.61
CA THR A 336 -5.97 -6.35 18.04
C THR A 336 -4.55 -6.94 18.06
N ARG A 337 -3.71 -6.59 17.07
CA ARG A 337 -2.29 -6.99 17.03
C ARG A 337 -1.51 -6.42 18.21
N THR A 338 -1.64 -5.13 18.47
CA THR A 338 -0.95 -4.44 19.58
C THR A 338 -1.43 -4.96 20.94
N ALA A 339 -2.73 -5.19 21.11
CA ALA A 339 -3.28 -5.84 22.30
C ALA A 339 -2.70 -7.25 22.53
N ALA A 340 -2.55 -8.06 21.47
CA ALA A 340 -1.95 -9.38 21.57
C ALA A 340 -0.46 -9.32 21.96
N ILE A 341 0.29 -8.36 21.44
CA ILE A 341 1.69 -8.13 21.83
C ILE A 341 1.79 -7.72 23.30
N ASN A 342 0.95 -6.77 23.73
CA ASN A 342 0.91 -6.32 25.13
C ASN A 342 0.54 -7.47 26.08
N LEU A 343 -0.42 -8.31 25.70
CA LEU A 343 -0.78 -9.48 26.51
C LEU A 343 0.39 -10.46 26.66
N ARG A 344 1.16 -10.71 25.59
CA ARG A 344 2.37 -11.55 25.66
C ARG A 344 3.44 -10.93 26.54
N ARG A 345 3.64 -9.62 26.44
CA ARG A 345 4.57 -8.87 27.29
C ARG A 345 4.19 -8.96 28.76
N MET A 346 2.92 -8.74 29.10
CA MET A 346 2.41 -8.87 30.47
C MET A 346 2.63 -10.28 31.02
N LYS A 347 2.33 -11.33 30.23
CA LYS A 347 2.58 -12.73 30.64
C LYS A 347 4.07 -13.00 30.90
N TRP A 348 4.94 -12.47 30.05
CA TRP A 348 6.38 -12.60 30.22
C TRP A 348 6.87 -11.89 31.49
N GLU A 349 6.41 -10.66 31.72
CA GLU A 349 6.74 -9.89 32.94
C GLU A 349 6.24 -10.62 34.20
N GLU A 350 5.03 -11.18 34.16
CA GLU A 350 4.49 -12.01 35.25
C GLU A 350 5.33 -13.26 35.51
N GLN A 351 5.77 -13.97 34.46
CA GLN A 351 6.65 -15.12 34.59
C GLN A 351 8.00 -14.72 35.21
N MET A 352 8.59 -13.61 34.76
CA MET A 352 9.84 -13.09 35.33
C MET A 352 9.68 -12.70 36.80
N MET A 353 8.55 -12.12 37.19
CA MET A 353 8.23 -11.82 38.58
C MET A 353 8.11 -13.10 39.43
N ARG A 354 7.44 -14.14 38.93
CA ARG A 354 7.35 -15.44 39.63
C ARG A 354 8.73 -16.08 39.83
N ILE A 355 9.60 -16.03 38.83
CA ILE A 355 10.97 -16.57 38.94
C ILE A 355 11.76 -15.80 40.00
N ARG A 356 11.67 -14.46 40.02
CA ARG A 356 12.32 -13.64 41.05
C ARG A 356 11.79 -13.93 42.45
N GLU A 357 10.49 -14.14 42.59
CA GLU A 357 9.85 -14.49 43.86
C GLU A 357 10.31 -15.85 44.39
N LEU A 358 10.35 -16.87 43.52
CA LEU A 358 10.85 -18.20 43.88
C LEU A 358 12.30 -18.12 44.36
N LYS A 359 13.15 -17.40 43.61
CA LYS A 359 14.55 -17.19 44.01
C LYS A 359 14.68 -16.50 45.36
N ARG A 360 13.85 -15.47 45.64
CA ARG A 360 13.83 -14.79 46.94
C ARG A 360 13.48 -15.76 48.07
N ARG A 361 12.46 -16.62 47.88
CA ARG A 361 12.09 -17.65 48.86
C ARG A 361 13.19 -18.68 49.09
N ASP A 362 13.87 -19.11 48.03
CA ASP A 362 15.00 -20.04 48.15
C ASP A 362 16.16 -19.41 48.93
N ASP A 363 16.48 -18.13 48.66
CA ASP A 363 17.51 -17.39 49.38
C ASP A 363 17.13 -17.20 50.87
N GLU A 364 15.88 -16.82 51.16
CA GLU A 364 15.34 -16.74 52.53
C GLU A 364 15.41 -18.08 53.26
N ALA A 365 15.08 -19.18 52.59
CA ALA A 365 15.19 -20.53 53.14
C ALA A 365 16.64 -20.91 53.43
N ARG A 366 17.58 -20.56 52.55
CA ARG A 366 19.03 -20.79 52.77
C ARG A 366 19.54 -19.99 53.97
N VAL A 367 19.17 -18.71 54.07
CA VAL A 367 19.52 -17.87 55.22
C VAL A 367 18.95 -18.45 56.52
N SER A 368 17.71 -18.92 56.51
CA SER A 368 17.07 -19.56 57.67
C SER A 368 17.74 -20.87 58.08
N GLN A 369 18.23 -21.66 57.12
CA GLN A 369 19.00 -22.87 57.41
C GLN A 369 20.38 -22.55 57.98
N LEU A 370 21.05 -21.51 57.48
CA LEU A 370 22.34 -21.06 57.99
C LEU A 370 22.22 -20.55 59.42
N SER A 371 21.22 -19.71 59.72
CA SER A 371 20.96 -19.23 61.08
C SER A 371 20.60 -20.38 62.03
N ALA A 372 19.84 -21.38 61.57
CA ALA A 372 19.56 -22.58 62.35
C ALA A 372 20.82 -23.42 62.64
N ARG A 373 21.77 -23.49 61.68
CA ARG A 373 23.06 -24.17 61.87
C ARG A 373 23.97 -23.43 62.84
N GLU A 374 24.05 -22.10 62.75
CA GLU A 374 24.82 -21.27 63.68
C GLU A 374 24.31 -21.42 65.12
N ASN A 375 22.99 -21.42 65.32
CA ASN A 375 22.37 -21.64 66.63
C ASN A 375 22.69 -23.03 67.20
N ARG A 376 22.85 -24.06 66.35
CA ARG A 376 23.29 -25.41 66.79
C ARG A 376 24.78 -25.46 67.11
N ALA A 377 25.62 -24.81 66.31
CA ALA A 377 27.07 -24.74 66.54
C ALA A 377 27.40 -24.01 67.86
N SER A 378 26.70 -22.91 68.14
CA SER A 378 26.83 -22.15 69.41
C SER A 378 26.52 -23.01 70.65
N LYS A 379 25.53 -23.92 70.57
CA LYS A 379 25.23 -24.87 71.66
C LYS A 379 26.28 -25.97 71.88
N HIS A 380 27.16 -26.24 70.92
CA HIS A 380 28.20 -27.27 71.04
C HIS A 380 29.59 -26.74 71.43
N GLN A 381 29.80 -25.42 71.47
CA GLN A 381 31.07 -24.83 71.95
C GLN A 381 31.21 -24.80 73.48
N GLY A 382 30.19 -25.23 74.24
CA GLY A 382 30.23 -25.23 75.71
C GLY A 382 31.08 -26.32 76.37
N ASN A 383 31.58 -27.35 75.66
CA ASN A 383 32.24 -28.51 76.29
C ASN A 383 33.48 -29.05 75.53
N GLY A 384 34.13 -28.22 74.71
CA GLY A 384 35.34 -28.60 73.98
C GLY A 384 36.61 -28.17 74.72
N ALA A 385 37.12 -29.02 75.59
CA ALA A 385 38.42 -28.87 76.24
C ALA A 385 39.55 -28.54 75.23
N PHE A 386 40.43 -27.64 75.66
CA PHE A 386 41.75 -27.36 75.08
C PHE A 386 42.42 -28.65 74.55
N ARG A 387 42.40 -28.88 73.24
CA ARG A 387 43.38 -29.73 72.57
C ARG A 387 44.24 -28.87 71.67
N ALA A 388 45.43 -28.59 72.17
CA ALA A 388 46.54 -28.08 71.39
C ALA A 388 46.87 -29.05 70.24
N SER A 389 46.94 -28.54 69.02
CA SER A 389 47.67 -29.14 67.90
C SER A 389 48.01 -28.03 66.91
N THR A 390 49.25 -27.54 67.00
CA THR A 390 50.36 -27.82 66.06
C THR A 390 50.23 -27.09 64.71
N PRO A 391 51.17 -26.18 64.38
CA PRO A 391 51.23 -25.53 63.08
C PRO A 391 51.90 -26.49 62.09
N GLY A 392 51.23 -26.84 61.00
CA GLY A 392 51.85 -27.73 60.02
C GLY A 392 51.09 -27.88 58.72
N CYS A 393 51.79 -27.50 57.65
CA CYS A 393 51.63 -27.94 56.26
C CYS A 393 50.75 -27.08 55.32
N TYR A 394 51.47 -26.16 54.66
CA TYR A 394 51.34 -25.76 53.26
C TYR A 394 50.43 -26.65 52.40
N ARG A 395 49.31 -26.10 51.93
CA ARG A 395 48.50 -26.71 50.87
C ARG A 395 48.59 -25.89 49.59
N LYS A 396 49.62 -26.25 48.84
CA LYS A 396 49.79 -26.25 47.37
C LYS A 396 48.59 -25.70 46.58
N GLU A 397 48.81 -24.53 45.97
CA GLU A 397 48.00 -24.00 44.88
C GLU A 397 47.89 -25.04 43.76
N ARG A 398 46.66 -25.47 43.45
CA ARG A 398 46.34 -26.05 42.15
C ARG A 398 45.54 -25.00 41.40
N GLY A 399 46.20 -24.37 40.45
CA GLY A 399 45.54 -23.65 39.38
C GLY A 399 44.71 -24.63 38.57
N ASP A 400 43.44 -24.31 38.41
CA ASP A 400 42.57 -24.98 37.44
C ASP A 400 42.01 -23.94 36.48
N SER A 401 42.65 -23.94 35.31
CA SER A 401 42.00 -24.13 34.01
C SER A 401 40.97 -23.08 33.57
N LEU A 402 41.48 -22.11 32.82
CA LEU A 402 40.76 -21.32 31.82
C LEU A 402 39.98 -22.23 30.87
N ARG A 403 38.66 -22.39 31.08
CA ARG A 403 37.74 -22.87 30.04
C ARG A 403 37.16 -21.68 29.29
N SER A 404 37.77 -21.41 28.13
CA SER A 404 37.23 -20.55 27.09
C SER A 404 35.96 -21.17 26.50
N ALA A 405 34.81 -20.53 26.72
CA ALA A 405 33.55 -20.91 26.10
C ALA A 405 33.54 -20.42 24.64
N LYS A 406 33.70 -21.36 23.70
CA LYS A 406 33.34 -21.17 22.29
C LYS A 406 31.82 -21.14 22.18
N THR A 407 31.24 -19.97 21.96
CA THR A 407 29.85 -19.86 21.47
C THR A 407 29.86 -19.86 19.95
N SER A 408 29.52 -21.01 19.38
CA SER A 408 29.20 -21.23 17.98
C SER A 408 27.94 -20.44 17.59
N SER A 409 28.06 -19.52 16.65
CA SER A 409 26.91 -18.96 15.94
C SER A 409 26.53 -19.87 14.78
N SER A 410 25.30 -20.34 14.76
CA SER A 410 24.62 -20.88 13.57
C SER A 410 23.49 -19.95 13.17
#